data_AF-A0A2V7UMF0-F1
#
_entry.id   AF-A0A2V7UMF0-F1
#
_cell.length_a   1.000
_cell.length_b   1.000
_cell.length_c   1.000
_cell.angle_alpha   90.00
_cell.angle_beta   90.00
_cell.angle_gamma   90.00
#
_symmetry.space_group_name_H-M   'P 1'
#
loop_
_entity.id
_entity.type
_entity.pdbx_description
1 polymer ?
#
loop_
_entity_poly.entity_id
_entity_poly.type
_entity_poly.pdbx_seq_one_letter_code
_entity_poly.pdbx_strand_id
1 'polypeptide(L)'
;MRPALCVLLLSASVASAETHRFKPTVGYPTFAVRPPVLTVKPGDVVESESLWGEWYEKPGGKWPGEVGPIAIEGAEPGDTLVVEILKVRPNRDTAVSTQGGRFGALVPDGATAMLNDVFPRGRYVWRLDRERMTGTVDLPGSATKSITVPLRPMLGRVAVAPAGDAAFDGLWPGNFGGNMDASDVREGTTVYLPVFHAGALFYFGDGHALMGDGEVCGSGLETAMDVAFRFGLVKKKTIGWPRFEDAEHLMVAGSARPLSDALRIAFVELIDWLVADYGFGKADAYQLVSQVAVARVANMVDPLYTVVAKFPKRFLPARAGAAPGGGASASPGVRLGDMPWTEAERVLTTDRVVVLPLGAGVKEHGPHLPLSNDQILAEYEAARLLAARPVALLPALTYGHYPAFVEYPGTVSLSFETQKRLVVEICRSIALFGPRRFYVLNTGVSTRPPLQAAAEELAREGILMRFTDPLLAGKAAEDEVRQEKYGTHADEVETSMILYMAPASVRMERAVADGGVVRPGPLTRDPQRTDRHYSPSGVFGDPTLATWQKGERITEAVVASILKDVDALAAAPLPAGSLHPQ
;
A
#
# COMPACT_ATOMS: atom_id res chain seq x y z
N MET A 1 16.47 36.05 -3.51
CA MET A 1 15.00 35.82 -3.52
C MET A 1 14.62 35.22 -4.86
N ARG A 2 14.43 33.90 -4.92
CA ARG A 2 13.93 33.18 -6.10
C ARG A 2 12.54 32.64 -5.74
N PRO A 3 11.51 32.79 -6.58
CA PRO A 3 10.19 32.29 -6.25
C PRO A 3 10.23 30.76 -6.24
N ALA A 4 9.77 30.16 -5.14
CA ALA A 4 9.49 28.73 -5.08
C ALA A 4 8.37 28.44 -6.09
N LEU A 5 8.69 27.69 -7.14
CA LEU A 5 7.74 27.37 -8.19
C LEU A 5 6.88 26.20 -7.71
N CYS A 6 5.60 26.47 -7.49
CA CYS A 6 4.58 25.47 -7.18
C CYS A 6 4.68 24.29 -8.16
N VAL A 7 4.65 23.07 -7.64
CA VAL A 7 4.06 21.94 -8.36
C VAL A 7 2.55 22.22 -8.41
N LEU A 8 2.15 23.11 -9.32
CA LEU A 8 0.81 23.10 -9.85
C LEU A 8 0.75 21.83 -10.70
N LEU A 9 0.17 20.77 -10.15
CA LEU A 9 -0.75 19.98 -10.96
C LEU A 9 -1.68 21.04 -11.56
N LEU A 10 -1.48 21.37 -12.83
CA LEU A 10 -2.47 22.13 -13.56
C LEU A 10 -3.74 21.30 -13.39
N SER A 11 -4.66 21.83 -12.59
CA SER A 11 -6.07 21.51 -12.69
C SER A 11 -6.45 21.93 -14.11
N ALA A 12 -6.12 21.07 -15.07
CA ALA A 12 -6.80 21.07 -16.33
C ALA A 12 -8.29 21.07 -15.98
N SER A 13 -9.04 21.96 -16.63
CA SER A 13 -10.49 21.95 -16.60
C SER A 13 -10.98 20.51 -16.56
N VAL A 14 -11.90 20.21 -15.64
CA VAL A 14 -12.53 18.89 -15.46
C VAL A 14 -13.27 18.50 -16.74
N ALA A 15 -12.52 18.14 -17.77
CA ALA A 15 -12.95 17.19 -18.77
C ALA A 15 -13.03 15.87 -18.03
N SER A 16 -14.15 15.17 -18.17
CA SER A 16 -14.35 13.83 -17.63
C SER A 16 -13.15 12.96 -17.96
N ALA A 17 -12.35 12.55 -16.96
CA ALA A 17 -11.33 11.54 -17.13
C ALA A 17 -11.97 10.28 -17.72
N GLU A 18 -11.47 9.80 -18.84
CA GLU A 18 -12.02 8.62 -19.52
C GLU A 18 -11.25 7.36 -19.10
N THR A 19 -11.96 6.23 -19.00
CA THR A 19 -11.34 4.91 -18.79
C THR A 19 -11.25 4.17 -20.13
N HIS A 20 -10.03 3.99 -20.62
CA HIS A 20 -9.72 3.23 -21.83
C HIS A 20 -9.46 1.76 -21.46
N ARG A 21 -10.25 0.84 -22.02
CA ARG A 21 -10.00 -0.60 -21.89
C ARG A 21 -9.23 -1.07 -23.12
N PHE A 22 -7.97 -1.45 -22.94
CA PHE A 22 -7.07 -1.82 -24.03
C PHE A 22 -6.53 -3.23 -23.83
N LYS A 23 -6.78 -4.11 -24.79
CA LYS A 23 -6.21 -5.46 -24.82
C LYS A 23 -5.08 -5.52 -25.84
N PRO A 24 -3.81 -5.75 -25.43
CA PRO A 24 -2.70 -5.79 -26.37
C PRO A 24 -2.75 -7.05 -27.22
N THR A 25 -2.41 -6.90 -28.51
CA THR A 25 -2.30 -8.01 -29.47
C THR A 25 -0.88 -8.21 -29.99
N VAL A 26 0.01 -7.26 -29.72
CA VAL A 26 1.41 -7.25 -30.16
C VAL A 26 2.27 -6.84 -28.97
N GLY A 27 3.35 -7.59 -28.75
CA GLY A 27 4.43 -7.21 -27.86
C GLY A 27 5.69 -6.89 -28.64
N TYR A 28 6.41 -5.88 -28.19
CA TYR A 28 7.66 -5.45 -28.81
C TYR A 28 8.84 -5.85 -27.92
N PRO A 29 9.89 -6.49 -28.44
CA PRO A 29 11.03 -6.96 -27.63
C PRO A 29 12.01 -5.83 -27.23
N THR A 30 11.62 -4.58 -27.46
CA THR A 30 12.53 -3.42 -27.39
C THR A 30 11.75 -2.14 -27.08
N PHE A 31 12.37 -1.24 -26.32
CA PHE A 31 11.94 0.15 -26.17
C PHE A 31 12.52 0.99 -27.30
N ALA A 32 11.68 1.59 -28.15
CA ALA A 32 12.10 2.45 -29.26
C ALA A 32 10.96 3.37 -29.70
N VAL A 33 11.26 4.36 -30.53
CA VAL A 33 10.23 5.21 -31.15
C VAL A 33 9.42 4.40 -32.16
N ARG A 34 8.09 4.33 -31.99
CA ARG A 34 7.15 3.61 -32.87
C ARG A 34 5.79 4.32 -32.92
N PRO A 35 4.97 4.03 -33.95
CA PRO A 35 3.57 4.41 -33.92
C PRO A 35 2.88 3.92 -32.65
N PRO A 36 2.14 4.77 -31.93
CA PRO A 36 1.50 4.37 -30.69
C PRO A 36 0.37 3.38 -30.93
N VAL A 37 0.22 2.40 -30.03
CA VAL A 37 -0.89 1.43 -30.04
C VAL A 37 -2.18 2.01 -29.45
N LEU A 38 -2.04 3.07 -28.66
CA LEU A 38 -3.12 3.82 -28.02
C LEU A 38 -2.66 5.26 -27.78
N THR A 39 -3.57 6.23 -27.88
CA THR A 39 -3.33 7.62 -27.48
C THR A 39 -4.35 8.01 -26.42
N VAL A 40 -3.90 8.60 -25.30
CA VAL A 40 -4.75 9.01 -24.17
C VAL A 40 -4.41 10.43 -23.72
N LYS A 41 -5.30 11.04 -22.94
CA LYS A 41 -5.07 12.38 -22.38
C LYS A 41 -4.56 12.31 -20.95
N PRO A 42 -3.82 13.32 -20.46
CA PRO A 42 -3.57 13.47 -19.03
C PRO A 42 -4.88 13.45 -18.23
N GLY A 43 -4.92 12.65 -17.17
CA GLY A 43 -6.10 12.38 -16.35
C GLY A 43 -6.80 11.06 -16.68
N ASP A 44 -6.66 10.54 -17.90
CA ASP A 44 -7.28 9.30 -18.33
C ASP A 44 -6.70 8.08 -17.61
N VAL A 45 -7.54 7.06 -17.46
CA VAL A 45 -7.17 5.74 -16.94
C VAL A 45 -7.07 4.74 -18.09
N VAL A 46 -6.00 3.96 -18.14
CA VAL A 46 -5.86 2.81 -19.05
C VAL A 46 -5.92 1.53 -18.24
N GLU A 47 -6.93 0.70 -18.49
CA GLU A 47 -7.03 -0.67 -17.98
C GLU A 47 -6.56 -1.64 -19.08
N SER A 48 -5.59 -2.50 -18.75
CA SER A 48 -4.96 -3.41 -19.71
C SER A 48 -4.45 -4.69 -19.04
N GLU A 49 -3.76 -5.51 -19.83
CA GLU A 49 -3.05 -6.70 -19.36
C GLU A 49 -1.62 -6.73 -19.94
N SER A 50 -0.65 -7.30 -19.24
CA SER A 50 0.64 -7.65 -19.84
C SER A 50 0.52 -8.95 -20.64
N LEU A 51 1.42 -9.15 -21.60
CA LEU A 51 1.33 -10.24 -22.55
C LEU A 51 1.78 -11.57 -21.95
N TRP A 52 1.00 -12.61 -22.24
CA TRP A 52 1.39 -14.00 -22.02
C TRP A 52 1.91 -14.63 -23.33
N GLY A 53 2.83 -15.59 -23.24
CA GLY A 53 3.41 -16.23 -24.42
C GLY A 53 4.25 -17.47 -24.11
N GLU A 54 4.89 -18.00 -25.16
CA GLU A 54 5.56 -19.31 -25.12
C GLU A 54 6.62 -19.45 -24.02
N TRP A 55 7.30 -18.36 -23.66
CA TRP A 55 8.32 -18.37 -22.61
C TRP A 55 7.78 -18.86 -21.25
N TYR A 56 6.53 -18.50 -20.93
CA TYR A 56 5.84 -18.94 -19.72
C TYR A 56 5.31 -20.37 -19.80
N GLU A 57 5.18 -20.93 -21.00
CA GLU A 57 4.58 -22.25 -21.21
C GLU A 57 5.63 -23.36 -21.28
N LYS A 58 6.78 -23.10 -21.93
CA LYS A 58 7.79 -24.13 -22.18
C LYS A 58 9.22 -23.61 -22.06
N PRO A 59 10.19 -24.46 -21.68
CA PRO A 59 11.61 -24.14 -21.75
C PRO A 59 12.02 -23.69 -23.16
N GLY A 60 12.76 -22.58 -23.27
CA GLY A 60 13.23 -22.04 -24.54
C GLY A 60 12.16 -21.33 -25.39
N GLY A 61 10.95 -21.12 -24.86
CA GLY A 61 9.93 -20.31 -25.52
C GLY A 61 10.36 -18.85 -25.70
N LYS A 62 9.83 -18.20 -26.74
CA LYS A 62 10.12 -16.79 -27.04
C LYS A 62 9.40 -15.86 -26.06
N TRP A 63 10.10 -14.83 -25.58
CA TRP A 63 9.51 -13.75 -24.78
C TRP A 63 8.41 -13.01 -25.59
N PRO A 64 7.22 -12.75 -25.02
CA PRO A 64 6.13 -12.15 -25.78
C PRO A 64 6.34 -10.67 -26.10
N GLY A 65 7.24 -9.98 -25.39
CA GLY A 65 7.52 -8.57 -25.60
C GLY A 65 6.70 -7.65 -24.69
N GLU A 66 6.92 -6.35 -24.87
CA GLU A 66 6.42 -5.27 -24.06
C GLU A 66 5.20 -4.62 -24.73
N VAL A 67 4.25 -4.18 -23.92
CA VAL A 67 3.05 -3.48 -24.37
C VAL A 67 3.39 -2.00 -24.56
N GLY A 68 3.08 -1.44 -25.73
CA GLY A 68 3.27 -0.02 -26.03
C GLY A 68 3.71 0.24 -27.48
N PRO A 69 4.08 1.48 -27.83
CA PRO A 69 4.03 2.64 -26.96
C PRO A 69 2.60 3.17 -26.83
N ILE A 70 2.22 3.62 -25.64
CA ILE A 70 1.03 4.44 -25.42
C ILE A 70 1.47 5.91 -25.50
N ALA A 71 0.80 6.69 -26.34
CA ALA A 71 1.05 8.13 -26.45
C ALA A 71 0.17 8.92 -25.48
N ILE A 72 0.75 9.93 -24.83
CA ILE A 72 0.06 10.85 -23.94
C ILE A 72 -0.05 12.21 -24.63
N GLU A 73 -1.27 12.65 -24.91
CA GLU A 73 -1.56 13.90 -25.60
C GLU A 73 -0.92 15.09 -24.85
N GLY A 74 -0.23 15.96 -25.60
CA GLY A 74 0.42 17.16 -25.06
C GLY A 74 1.74 16.92 -24.33
N ALA A 75 2.25 15.69 -24.25
CA ALA A 75 3.59 15.41 -23.76
C ALA A 75 4.65 15.82 -24.80
N GLU A 76 5.66 16.58 -24.39
CA GLU A 76 6.73 17.08 -25.25
C GLU A 76 8.11 16.86 -24.60
N PRO A 77 9.19 16.77 -25.39
CA PRO A 77 10.54 16.66 -24.84
C PRO A 77 10.84 17.75 -23.80
N GLY A 78 11.38 17.34 -22.65
CA GLY A 78 11.66 18.23 -21.51
C GLY A 78 10.56 18.29 -20.45
N ASP A 79 9.41 17.65 -20.69
CA ASP A 79 8.42 17.34 -19.66
C ASP A 79 8.81 16.12 -18.81
N THR A 80 8.05 15.89 -17.74
CA THR A 80 8.05 14.63 -16.99
C THR A 80 6.69 13.96 -17.11
N LEU A 81 6.67 12.70 -17.53
CA LEU A 81 5.49 11.84 -17.51
C LEU A 81 5.21 11.39 -16.08
N VAL A 82 3.96 11.44 -15.66
CA VAL A 82 3.47 10.91 -14.38
C VAL A 82 2.61 9.68 -14.69
N VAL A 83 2.87 8.57 -14.01
CA VAL A 83 2.15 7.31 -14.16
C VAL A 83 1.74 6.82 -12.77
N GLU A 84 0.49 7.08 -12.38
CA GLU A 84 -0.07 6.51 -11.15
C GLU A 84 -0.45 5.05 -11.43
N ILE A 85 0.14 4.12 -10.69
CA ILE A 85 -0.16 2.69 -10.81
C ILE A 85 -1.37 2.39 -9.93
N LEU A 86 -2.55 2.27 -10.56
CA LEU A 86 -3.82 2.02 -9.87
C LEU A 86 -4.08 0.53 -9.62
N LYS A 87 -3.54 -0.36 -10.45
CA LYS A 87 -3.67 -1.81 -10.31
C LYS A 87 -2.47 -2.53 -10.92
N VAL A 88 -1.94 -3.53 -10.25
CA VAL A 88 -1.04 -4.57 -10.81
C VAL A 88 -1.33 -5.88 -10.11
N ARG A 89 -1.96 -6.84 -10.81
CA ARG A 89 -2.38 -8.12 -10.21
C ARG A 89 -2.16 -9.28 -11.16
N PRO A 90 -1.65 -10.44 -10.71
CA PRO A 90 -1.51 -11.62 -11.57
C PRO A 90 -2.86 -11.99 -12.18
N ASN A 91 -2.87 -12.32 -13.47
CA ASN A 91 -4.08 -12.76 -14.17
C ASN A 91 -4.00 -14.23 -14.61
N ARG A 92 -2.97 -14.95 -14.14
CA ARG A 92 -2.80 -16.40 -14.30
C ARG A 92 -2.64 -17.06 -12.95
N ASP A 93 -3.01 -18.33 -12.91
CA ASP A 93 -2.87 -19.18 -11.71
C ASP A 93 -1.47 -19.83 -11.65
N THR A 94 -0.55 -19.40 -12.52
CA THR A 94 0.82 -19.86 -12.56
C THR A 94 1.81 -18.71 -12.77
N ALA A 95 2.99 -18.88 -12.18
CA ALA A 95 4.18 -18.11 -12.49
C ALA A 95 5.35 -19.05 -12.76
N VAL A 96 6.38 -18.55 -13.43
CA VAL A 96 7.58 -19.31 -13.75
C VAL A 96 8.79 -18.55 -13.23
N SER A 97 9.71 -19.23 -12.58
CA SER A 97 11.05 -18.71 -12.33
C SER A 97 12.06 -19.63 -12.99
N THR A 98 13.05 -19.06 -13.68
CA THR A 98 14.13 -19.82 -14.30
C THR A 98 15.48 -19.46 -13.69
N GLN A 99 16.41 -20.40 -13.72
CA GLN A 99 17.76 -20.19 -13.18
C GLN A 99 18.82 -20.84 -14.05
N GLY A 100 20.06 -20.42 -13.82
CA GLY A 100 21.26 -21.09 -14.30
C GLY A 100 21.61 -20.74 -15.75
N GLY A 101 22.50 -21.54 -16.34
CA GLY A 101 23.15 -21.10 -17.57
C GLY A 101 24.16 -20.00 -17.29
N ARG A 102 24.10 -18.93 -18.09
CA ARG A 102 24.99 -17.76 -18.02
C ARG A 102 24.22 -16.47 -17.67
N PHE A 103 23.15 -16.60 -16.89
CA PHE A 103 22.30 -15.49 -16.47
C PHE A 103 21.95 -15.63 -14.98
N GLY A 104 22.14 -14.55 -14.22
CA GLY A 104 22.02 -14.50 -12.76
C GLY A 104 23.23 -13.85 -12.09
N ALA A 105 23.06 -13.34 -10.86
CA ALA A 105 24.06 -12.52 -10.17
C ALA A 105 25.25 -13.33 -9.66
N LEU A 106 25.05 -14.64 -9.44
CA LEU A 106 26.06 -15.56 -8.87
C LEU A 106 26.63 -16.54 -9.89
N VAL A 107 26.44 -16.27 -11.19
CA VAL A 107 26.96 -17.09 -12.29
C VAL A 107 27.68 -16.21 -13.31
N PRO A 108 28.61 -16.77 -14.11
CA PRO A 108 29.26 -16.02 -15.17
C PRO A 108 28.27 -15.59 -16.25
N ASP A 109 28.40 -14.35 -16.74
CA ASP A 109 27.66 -13.84 -17.91
C ASP A 109 28.64 -13.36 -19.00
N GLY A 110 28.13 -12.67 -20.04
CA GLY A 110 28.97 -12.13 -21.11
C GLY A 110 29.90 -10.98 -20.68
N ALA A 111 29.55 -10.26 -19.62
CA ALA A 111 30.30 -9.10 -19.11
C ALA A 111 31.21 -9.48 -17.92
N THR A 112 30.72 -10.33 -17.02
CA THR A 112 31.45 -11.01 -15.95
C THR A 112 31.95 -12.35 -16.50
N ALA A 113 32.83 -12.26 -17.50
CA ALA A 113 33.34 -13.42 -18.21
C ALA A 113 34.28 -14.25 -17.31
N MET A 114 33.90 -15.48 -17.04
CA MET A 114 34.68 -16.45 -16.26
C MET A 114 34.80 -17.78 -17.00
N LEU A 115 35.76 -18.62 -16.58
CA LEU A 115 36.02 -19.96 -17.14
C LEU A 115 35.35 -21.09 -16.35
N ASN A 116 34.59 -20.78 -15.31
CA ASN A 116 33.89 -21.75 -14.48
C ASN A 116 32.84 -22.53 -15.27
N ASP A 117 32.53 -23.73 -14.80
CA ASP A 117 31.42 -24.52 -15.33
C ASP A 117 30.08 -23.77 -15.20
N VAL A 118 29.21 -24.01 -16.16
CA VAL A 118 27.88 -23.39 -16.24
C VAL A 118 26.98 -23.97 -15.16
N PHE A 119 26.34 -23.10 -14.36
CA PHE A 119 25.40 -23.56 -13.33
C PHE A 119 24.18 -24.25 -13.97
N PRO A 120 23.67 -25.36 -13.41
CA PRO A 120 22.57 -26.12 -14.01
C PRO A 120 21.33 -25.27 -14.27
N ARG A 121 20.75 -25.42 -15.47
CA ARG A 121 19.49 -24.76 -15.82
C ARG A 121 18.33 -25.38 -15.03
N GLY A 122 17.46 -24.54 -14.48
CA GLY A 122 16.25 -24.95 -13.77
C GLY A 122 15.04 -24.13 -14.19
N ARG A 123 13.86 -24.74 -14.16
CA ARG A 123 12.57 -24.10 -14.36
C ARG A 123 11.64 -24.52 -13.24
N TYR A 124 11.17 -23.55 -12.47
CA TYR A 124 10.29 -23.75 -11.33
C TYR A 124 8.94 -23.15 -11.66
N VAL A 125 7.91 -23.99 -11.71
CA VAL A 125 6.53 -23.56 -11.94
C VAL A 125 5.87 -23.37 -10.58
N TRP A 126 5.44 -22.14 -10.32
CA TRP A 126 4.73 -21.75 -9.12
C TRP A 126 3.24 -21.79 -9.38
N ARG A 127 2.48 -22.40 -8.48
CA ARG A 127 1.02 -22.33 -8.46
C ARG A 127 0.62 -21.07 -7.69
N LEU A 128 -0.12 -20.18 -8.34
CA LEU A 128 -0.59 -18.94 -7.74
C LEU A 128 -2.04 -19.12 -7.28
N ASP A 129 -2.28 -18.81 -6.02
CA ASP A 129 -3.61 -18.54 -5.50
C ASP A 129 -3.82 -17.04 -5.57
N ARG A 130 -4.51 -16.60 -6.64
CA ARG A 130 -4.83 -15.18 -6.86
C ARG A 130 -5.86 -14.65 -5.88
N GLU A 131 -6.60 -15.54 -5.22
CA GLU A 131 -7.56 -15.14 -4.21
C GLU A 131 -6.90 -14.89 -2.86
N ARG A 132 -5.94 -15.72 -2.47
CA ARG A 132 -5.20 -15.54 -1.22
C ARG A 132 -3.94 -14.69 -1.39
N MET A 133 -3.62 -14.29 -2.62
CA MET A 133 -2.37 -13.63 -2.99
C MET A 133 -1.15 -14.42 -2.48
N THR A 134 -1.11 -15.72 -2.74
CA THR A 134 0.01 -16.59 -2.38
C THR A 134 0.54 -17.38 -3.58
N GLY A 135 1.84 -17.72 -3.56
CA GLY A 135 2.48 -18.56 -4.55
C GLY A 135 3.11 -19.78 -3.90
N THR A 136 2.92 -20.97 -4.48
CA THR A 136 3.45 -22.24 -3.97
C THR A 136 4.33 -22.94 -5.00
N VAL A 137 5.49 -23.46 -4.58
CA VAL A 137 6.41 -24.23 -5.43
C VAL A 137 6.78 -25.56 -4.80
N ASP A 138 7.02 -26.57 -5.63
CA ASP A 138 7.58 -27.84 -5.18
C ASP A 138 9.11 -27.84 -5.28
N LEU A 139 9.75 -28.28 -4.21
CA LEU A 139 11.21 -28.35 -4.05
C LEU A 139 11.59 -29.79 -3.65
N PRO A 140 11.46 -30.79 -4.54
CA PRO A 140 11.60 -32.20 -4.20
C PRO A 140 12.98 -32.56 -3.63
N GLY A 141 14.02 -31.84 -4.08
CA GLY A 141 15.40 -31.97 -3.57
C GLY A 141 15.65 -31.34 -2.20
N SER A 142 14.68 -30.58 -1.65
CA SER A 142 14.80 -29.91 -0.35
C SER A 142 14.15 -30.71 0.77
N ALA A 143 14.52 -30.43 2.02
CA ALA A 143 13.87 -31.02 3.20
C ALA A 143 12.40 -30.58 3.34
N THR A 144 12.12 -29.30 3.06
CA THR A 144 10.77 -28.71 3.17
C THR A 144 9.78 -29.23 2.13
N LYS A 145 10.27 -29.80 1.01
CA LYS A 145 9.49 -30.34 -0.13
C LYS A 145 8.59 -29.37 -0.88
N SER A 146 7.98 -28.39 -0.23
CA SER A 146 7.15 -27.35 -0.82
C SER A 146 7.23 -26.07 0.02
N ILE A 147 7.07 -24.91 -0.61
CA ILE A 147 7.04 -23.60 0.08
C ILE A 147 5.90 -22.77 -0.50
N THR A 148 5.13 -22.12 0.38
CA THR A 148 4.12 -21.10 0.05
C THR A 148 4.57 -19.73 0.58
N VAL A 149 4.48 -18.70 -0.26
CA VAL A 149 4.87 -17.32 0.08
C VAL A 149 3.79 -16.31 -0.28
N PRO A 150 3.67 -15.18 0.43
CA PRO A 150 2.79 -14.09 0.03
C PRO A 150 3.32 -13.40 -1.23
N LEU A 151 2.42 -13.08 -2.15
CA LEU A 151 2.72 -12.37 -3.39
C LEU A 151 2.80 -10.86 -3.15
N ARG A 152 3.66 -10.20 -3.92
CA ARG A 152 3.79 -8.74 -3.96
C ARG A 152 3.97 -8.32 -5.42
N PRO A 153 2.87 -8.22 -6.18
CA PRO A 153 2.95 -8.01 -7.62
C PRO A 153 3.61 -6.69 -7.98
N MET A 154 4.40 -6.70 -9.03
CA MET A 154 5.10 -5.54 -9.59
C MET A 154 5.29 -5.70 -11.10
N LEU A 155 5.67 -4.61 -11.77
CA LEU A 155 6.12 -4.62 -13.16
C LEU A 155 7.63 -4.39 -13.23
N GLY A 156 8.36 -5.33 -13.82
CA GLY A 156 9.81 -5.22 -14.02
C GLY A 156 10.17 -4.15 -15.03
N ARG A 157 9.30 -4.01 -16.05
CA ARG A 157 9.48 -3.08 -17.17
C ARG A 157 8.43 -2.00 -17.16
N VAL A 158 8.89 -0.77 -16.94
CA VAL A 158 8.11 0.46 -17.14
C VAL A 158 9.04 1.50 -17.76
N ALA A 159 8.68 2.01 -18.93
CA ALA A 159 9.59 2.81 -19.74
C ALA A 159 8.89 3.87 -20.59
N VAL A 160 9.65 4.83 -21.07
CA VAL A 160 9.32 5.64 -22.26
C VAL A 160 10.24 5.25 -23.41
N ALA A 161 9.93 5.64 -24.65
CA ALA A 161 10.87 5.51 -25.75
C ALA A 161 12.19 6.25 -25.42
N PRO A 162 13.37 5.59 -25.56
CA PRO A 162 14.66 6.19 -25.28
C PRO A 162 14.94 7.43 -26.15
N ALA A 163 15.82 8.32 -25.67
CA ALA A 163 16.19 9.53 -26.39
C ALA A 163 16.84 9.26 -27.77
N GLY A 164 16.60 10.16 -28.72
CA GLY A 164 17.06 10.01 -30.10
C GLY A 164 16.41 8.80 -30.79
N ASP A 165 17.13 8.20 -31.74
CA ASP A 165 16.67 7.03 -32.50
C ASP A 165 17.13 5.70 -31.88
N ALA A 166 17.48 5.71 -30.59
CA ALA A 166 17.97 4.52 -29.92
C ALA A 166 16.85 3.47 -29.72
N ALA A 167 17.22 2.21 -29.87
CA ALA A 167 16.38 1.06 -29.57
C ALA A 167 17.12 0.13 -28.61
N PHE A 168 16.53 -0.12 -27.45
CA PHE A 168 17.09 -1.01 -26.42
C PHE A 168 16.25 -2.27 -26.31
N ASP A 169 16.90 -3.43 -26.22
CA ASP A 169 16.22 -4.70 -25.90
C ASP A 169 15.51 -4.59 -24.54
N GLY A 170 14.40 -5.32 -24.40
CA GLY A 170 13.57 -5.36 -23.20
C GLY A 170 14.32 -5.60 -21.89
N LEU A 171 15.49 -6.25 -21.90
CA LEU A 171 16.32 -6.47 -20.70
C LEU A 171 17.08 -5.23 -20.21
N TRP A 172 17.12 -4.13 -20.95
CA TRP A 172 17.93 -2.97 -20.56
C TRP A 172 17.14 -2.00 -19.68
N PRO A 173 17.64 -1.67 -18.47
CA PRO A 173 17.26 -0.44 -17.80
C PRO A 173 18.09 0.76 -18.26
N GLY A 174 17.60 1.96 -17.96
CA GLY A 174 18.30 3.22 -18.24
C GLY A 174 17.54 4.43 -17.71
N ASN A 175 17.97 5.62 -18.14
CA ASN A 175 17.29 6.87 -17.78
C ASN A 175 15.85 6.96 -18.30
N PHE A 176 15.51 6.16 -19.32
CA PHE A 176 14.16 6.02 -19.87
C PHE A 176 13.26 5.06 -19.09
N GLY A 177 13.74 4.48 -17.98
CA GLY A 177 13.08 3.38 -17.28
C GLY A 177 13.65 2.04 -17.74
N GLY A 178 12.81 1.21 -18.37
CA GLY A 178 13.24 -0.09 -18.93
C GLY A 178 13.14 -1.20 -17.90
N ASN A 179 14.02 -2.21 -17.99
CA ASN A 179 14.08 -3.35 -17.06
C ASN A 179 14.69 -2.99 -15.71
N MET A 180 14.00 -2.13 -14.96
CA MET A 180 14.51 -1.67 -13.67
C MET A 180 14.42 -2.75 -12.62
N ASP A 181 13.41 -3.62 -12.72
CA ASP A 181 13.10 -4.64 -11.71
C ASP A 181 13.08 -4.06 -10.30
N ALA A 182 12.50 -2.87 -10.19
CA ALA A 182 12.26 -2.22 -8.93
C ALA A 182 10.93 -2.74 -8.38
N SER A 183 10.97 -3.47 -7.27
CA SER A 183 9.78 -3.94 -6.54
C SER A 183 8.86 -2.82 -6.02
N ASP A 184 9.29 -1.57 -6.20
CA ASP A 184 8.52 -0.35 -5.97
C ASP A 184 7.57 0.01 -7.12
N VAL A 185 7.72 -0.57 -8.31
CA VAL A 185 6.77 -0.41 -9.42
C VAL A 185 5.56 -1.32 -9.20
N ARG A 186 4.77 -0.96 -8.18
CA ARG A 186 3.61 -1.71 -7.67
C ARG A 186 2.39 -0.82 -7.52
N GLU A 187 1.25 -1.44 -7.29
CA GLU A 187 -0.02 -0.74 -7.00
C GLU A 187 0.14 0.30 -5.87
N GLY A 188 -0.44 1.48 -6.08
CA GLY A 188 -0.36 2.62 -5.15
C GLY A 188 0.89 3.48 -5.29
N THR A 189 1.81 3.15 -6.21
CA THR A 189 3.01 3.95 -6.48
C THR A 189 2.83 4.83 -7.71
N THR A 190 3.36 6.05 -7.67
CA THR A 190 3.47 6.93 -8.83
C THR A 190 4.87 6.85 -9.41
N VAL A 191 4.99 6.60 -10.71
CA VAL A 191 6.25 6.58 -11.45
C VAL A 191 6.38 7.86 -12.27
N TYR A 192 7.57 8.47 -12.22
CA TYR A 192 7.93 9.64 -13.00
C TYR A 192 9.01 9.28 -14.01
N LEU A 193 8.77 9.56 -15.29
CA LEU A 193 9.70 9.26 -16.37
C LEU A 193 10.02 10.54 -17.16
N PRO A 194 11.30 10.77 -17.55
CA PRO A 194 11.65 11.89 -18.41
C PRO A 194 11.01 11.73 -19.79
N VAL A 195 10.43 12.79 -20.35
CA VAL A 195 9.86 12.76 -21.70
C VAL A 195 10.95 13.13 -22.71
N PHE A 196 11.26 12.20 -23.61
CA PHE A 196 12.24 12.41 -24.69
C PHE A 196 11.60 12.68 -26.05
N HIS A 197 10.35 12.28 -26.23
CA HIS A 197 9.63 12.34 -27.50
C HIS A 197 8.23 12.89 -27.31
N ALA A 198 7.66 13.47 -28.37
CA ALA A 198 6.26 13.85 -28.37
C ALA A 198 5.38 12.62 -28.04
N GLY A 199 4.42 12.80 -27.15
CA GLY A 199 3.58 11.71 -26.66
C GLY A 199 4.20 10.84 -25.56
N ALA A 200 5.46 11.09 -25.14
CA ALA A 200 6.25 10.26 -24.21
C ALA A 200 6.53 8.82 -24.67
N LEU A 201 5.59 8.15 -25.32
CA LEU A 201 5.70 6.80 -25.88
C LEU A 201 5.98 5.76 -24.78
N PHE A 202 4.99 5.58 -23.90
CA PHE A 202 5.07 4.75 -22.70
C PHE A 202 4.96 3.24 -22.99
N TYR A 203 5.80 2.44 -22.35
CA TYR A 203 5.82 0.99 -22.43
C TYR A 203 5.70 0.35 -21.04
N PHE A 204 5.11 -0.84 -20.97
CA PHE A 204 5.11 -1.66 -19.77
C PHE A 204 5.14 -3.16 -20.09
N GLY A 205 5.58 -3.99 -19.14
CA GLY A 205 5.61 -5.44 -19.26
C GLY A 205 6.29 -6.10 -18.07
N ASP A 206 6.65 -7.37 -18.24
CA ASP A 206 7.44 -8.13 -17.26
C ASP A 206 6.80 -8.23 -15.88
N GLY A 207 5.69 -8.96 -15.79
CA GLY A 207 4.96 -9.07 -14.53
C GLY A 207 5.63 -10.03 -13.56
N HIS A 208 6.02 -9.57 -12.37
CA HIS A 208 6.48 -10.46 -11.30
C HIS A 208 5.41 -10.57 -10.22
N ALA A 209 4.92 -11.79 -9.96
CA ALA A 209 4.00 -12.03 -8.84
C ALA A 209 4.69 -11.82 -7.48
N LEU A 210 6.00 -12.04 -7.44
CA LEU A 210 6.91 -11.74 -6.34
C LEU A 210 8.33 -11.70 -6.89
N MET A 211 9.17 -10.83 -6.34
CA MET A 211 10.60 -10.80 -6.62
C MET A 211 11.34 -10.33 -5.37
N GLY A 212 12.51 -10.94 -5.09
CA GLY A 212 13.41 -10.50 -4.04
C GLY A 212 14.38 -9.43 -4.53
N ASP A 213 14.88 -8.60 -3.62
CA ASP A 213 15.91 -7.58 -3.94
C ASP A 213 17.14 -8.25 -4.58
N GLY A 214 17.57 -7.72 -5.72
CA GLY A 214 18.72 -8.18 -6.51
C GLY A 214 18.39 -9.20 -7.58
N GLU A 215 17.20 -9.81 -7.56
CA GLU A 215 16.75 -10.80 -8.55
C GLU A 215 17.80 -11.89 -8.81
N VAL A 216 18.37 -12.44 -7.73
CA VAL A 216 19.71 -13.08 -7.74
C VAL A 216 19.86 -14.23 -8.73
N CYS A 217 18.81 -15.04 -8.97
CA CYS A 217 18.87 -16.16 -9.92
C CYS A 217 18.60 -15.75 -11.39
N GLY A 218 18.32 -14.47 -11.64
CA GLY A 218 18.02 -13.92 -12.95
C GLY A 218 16.54 -13.97 -13.35
N SER A 219 15.62 -14.17 -12.42
CA SER A 219 14.19 -14.17 -12.72
C SER A 219 13.37 -14.03 -11.44
N GLY A 220 12.30 -13.25 -11.50
CA GLY A 220 11.24 -13.20 -10.50
C GLY A 220 10.29 -14.40 -10.59
N LEU A 221 9.10 -14.25 -9.99
CA LEU A 221 7.95 -15.11 -10.28
C LEU A 221 7.20 -14.55 -11.50
N GLU A 222 7.71 -14.86 -12.68
CA GLU A 222 7.23 -14.32 -13.95
C GLU A 222 5.81 -14.77 -14.28
N THR A 223 4.92 -13.81 -14.56
CA THR A 223 3.55 -14.06 -14.99
C THR A 223 2.96 -12.86 -15.76
N ALA A 224 1.77 -13.04 -16.31
CA ALA A 224 0.99 -11.94 -16.89
C ALA A 224 0.14 -11.25 -15.81
N MET A 225 -0.09 -9.95 -15.99
CA MET A 225 -0.73 -9.06 -15.01
C MET A 225 -1.91 -8.33 -15.64
N ASP A 226 -2.99 -8.18 -14.88
CA ASP A 226 -3.94 -7.09 -15.10
C ASP A 226 -3.36 -5.81 -14.52
N VAL A 227 -3.42 -4.72 -15.30
CA VAL A 227 -2.86 -3.43 -14.92
C VAL A 227 -3.86 -2.30 -15.10
N ALA A 228 -3.74 -1.26 -14.29
CA ALA A 228 -4.42 0.01 -14.51
C ALA A 228 -3.47 1.18 -14.21
N PHE A 229 -3.41 2.14 -15.12
CA PHE A 229 -2.57 3.33 -14.99
C PHE A 229 -3.41 4.59 -15.13
N ARG A 230 -3.10 5.64 -14.37
CA ARG A 230 -3.53 7.00 -14.69
C ARG A 230 -2.34 7.84 -15.11
N PHE A 231 -2.49 8.55 -16.22
CA PHE A 231 -1.41 9.35 -16.78
C PHE A 231 -1.54 10.82 -16.40
N GLY A 232 -0.42 11.48 -16.17
CA GLY A 232 -0.33 12.92 -15.95
C GLY A 232 0.95 13.49 -16.56
N LEU A 233 1.08 14.81 -16.55
CA LEU A 233 2.27 15.50 -17.06
C LEU A 233 2.69 16.61 -16.11
N VAL A 234 3.99 16.71 -15.87
CA VAL A 234 4.61 17.91 -15.31
C VAL A 234 5.32 18.64 -16.44
N LYS A 235 4.73 19.76 -16.87
CA LYS A 235 5.21 20.50 -18.03
C LYS A 235 6.52 21.24 -17.73
N LYS A 236 7.43 21.25 -18.70
CA LYS A 236 8.70 22.00 -18.67
C LYS A 236 9.56 21.68 -17.44
N LYS A 237 9.49 20.42 -17.00
CA LYS A 237 10.29 19.92 -15.88
C LYS A 237 10.98 18.65 -16.32
N THR A 238 12.29 18.73 -16.48
CA THR A 238 13.10 17.58 -16.85
C THR A 238 13.63 16.91 -15.59
N ILE A 239 13.62 15.58 -15.59
CA ILE A 239 14.29 14.74 -14.58
C ILE A 239 15.38 13.92 -15.28
N GLY A 240 16.41 13.52 -14.54
CA GLY A 240 17.54 12.79 -15.12
C GLY A 240 17.30 11.29 -15.20
N TRP A 241 16.58 10.76 -14.20
CA TRP A 241 16.36 9.31 -14.01
C TRP A 241 14.93 9.04 -13.53
N PRO A 242 14.43 7.79 -13.69
CA PRO A 242 13.14 7.38 -13.18
C PRO A 242 13.02 7.64 -11.67
N ARG A 243 11.91 8.27 -11.28
CA ARG A 243 11.60 8.52 -9.86
C ARG A 243 10.30 7.81 -9.49
N PHE A 244 10.16 7.45 -8.23
CA PHE A 244 8.94 6.87 -7.68
C PHE A 244 8.47 7.64 -6.46
N GLU A 245 7.18 7.56 -6.18
CA GLU A 245 6.58 8.15 -5.00
C GLU A 245 5.45 7.26 -4.50
N ASP A 246 5.55 6.83 -3.24
CA ASP A 246 4.46 6.16 -2.52
C ASP A 246 3.99 7.01 -1.34
N ALA A 247 3.16 6.46 -0.46
CA ALA A 247 2.64 7.18 0.70
C ALA A 247 3.75 7.68 1.66
N GLU A 248 4.89 6.99 1.70
CA GLU A 248 5.91 7.18 2.75
C GLU A 248 7.24 7.72 2.22
N HIS A 249 7.56 7.49 0.95
CA HIS A 249 8.89 7.76 0.41
C HIS A 249 8.85 8.50 -0.94
N LEU A 250 9.87 9.33 -1.14
CA LEU A 250 10.37 9.70 -2.46
C LEU A 250 11.47 8.71 -2.84
N MET A 251 11.50 8.25 -4.09
CA MET A 251 12.47 7.25 -4.52
C MET A 251 13.06 7.58 -5.89
N VAL A 252 14.28 7.10 -6.14
CA VAL A 252 14.93 7.22 -7.45
C VAL A 252 15.60 5.89 -7.81
N ALA A 253 15.36 5.42 -9.04
CA ALA A 253 16.10 4.30 -9.62
C ALA A 253 17.28 4.82 -10.44
N GLY A 254 18.49 4.42 -10.06
CA GLY A 254 19.69 4.60 -10.86
C GLY A 254 20.15 3.27 -11.44
N SER A 255 20.48 3.25 -12.74
CA SER A 255 20.90 2.02 -13.42
C SER A 255 22.26 2.17 -14.08
N ALA A 256 23.21 1.32 -13.71
CA ALA A 256 24.57 1.29 -14.26
C ALA A 256 25.30 -0.02 -13.92
N ARG A 257 26.46 -0.23 -14.55
CA ARG A 257 27.50 -1.16 -14.08
C ARG A 257 28.81 -0.36 -13.94
N PRO A 258 29.53 -0.43 -12.81
CA PRO A 258 29.28 -1.27 -11.62
C PRO A 258 28.14 -0.77 -10.73
N LEU A 259 27.69 -1.61 -9.78
CA LEU A 259 26.58 -1.32 -8.85
C LEU A 259 26.78 -0.03 -8.03
N SER A 260 28.04 0.30 -7.70
CA SER A 260 28.40 1.54 -7.02
C SER A 260 28.00 2.79 -7.80
N ASP A 261 28.00 2.73 -9.13
CA ASP A 261 27.62 3.87 -9.97
C ASP A 261 26.09 3.98 -10.08
N ALA A 262 25.39 2.84 -10.09
CA ALA A 262 23.92 2.81 -9.97
C ALA A 262 23.48 3.47 -8.65
N LEU A 263 24.16 3.14 -7.54
CA LEU A 263 23.97 3.78 -6.24
C LEU A 263 24.22 5.30 -6.32
N ARG A 264 25.37 5.73 -6.87
CA ARG A 264 25.71 7.16 -6.99
C ARG A 264 24.65 7.92 -7.79
N ILE A 265 24.21 7.37 -8.92
CA ILE A 265 23.15 7.95 -9.74
C ILE A 265 21.87 8.16 -8.91
N ALA A 266 21.39 7.10 -8.25
CA ALA A 266 20.15 7.17 -7.48
C ALA A 266 20.21 8.24 -6.38
N PHE A 267 21.32 8.31 -5.64
CA PHE A 267 21.49 9.28 -4.55
C PHE A 267 21.70 10.72 -5.03
N VAL A 268 22.47 10.93 -6.10
CA VAL A 268 22.68 12.28 -6.66
C VAL A 268 21.36 12.84 -7.16
N GLU A 269 20.60 12.07 -7.92
CA GLU A 269 19.30 12.49 -8.45
C GLU A 269 18.27 12.70 -7.31
N LEU A 270 18.29 11.87 -6.26
CA LEU A 270 17.44 12.05 -5.08
C LEU A 270 17.77 13.37 -4.34
N ILE A 271 19.05 13.67 -4.16
CA ILE A 271 19.50 14.94 -3.56
C ILE A 271 19.10 16.12 -4.43
N ASP A 272 19.31 16.04 -5.75
CA ASP A 272 18.92 17.10 -6.67
C ASP A 272 17.40 17.28 -6.69
N TRP A 273 16.61 16.22 -6.50
CA TRP A 273 15.15 16.31 -6.31
C TRP A 273 14.78 17.08 -5.04
N LEU A 274 15.40 16.75 -3.90
CA LEU A 274 15.18 17.46 -2.63
C LEU A 274 15.55 18.95 -2.73
N VAL A 275 16.65 19.26 -3.41
CA VAL A 275 17.10 20.64 -3.64
C VAL A 275 16.12 21.40 -4.55
N ALA A 276 15.73 20.79 -5.66
CA ALA A 276 14.91 21.45 -6.68
C ALA A 276 13.47 21.72 -6.20
N ASP A 277 12.87 20.73 -5.53
CA ASP A 277 11.42 20.73 -5.26
C ASP A 277 11.06 21.02 -3.81
N TYR A 278 11.99 20.77 -2.88
CA TYR A 278 11.73 20.84 -1.45
C TYR A 278 12.62 21.86 -0.73
N GLY A 279 13.42 22.63 -1.47
CA GLY A 279 14.13 23.79 -0.93
C GLY A 279 15.30 23.46 0.00
N PHE A 280 15.81 22.23 -0.03
CA PHE A 280 17.02 21.88 0.72
C PHE A 280 18.26 22.58 0.15
N GLY A 281 19.18 22.96 1.04
CA GLY A 281 20.57 23.24 0.64
C GLY A 281 21.25 21.94 0.18
N LYS A 282 22.09 21.98 -0.86
CA LYS A 282 22.72 20.76 -1.41
C LYS A 282 23.59 20.03 -0.40
N ALA A 283 24.36 20.76 0.42
CA ALA A 283 25.18 20.17 1.48
C ALA A 283 24.31 19.54 2.59
N ASP A 284 23.22 20.20 2.98
CA ASP A 284 22.30 19.71 4.01
C ASP A 284 21.53 18.47 3.53
N ALA A 285 21.05 18.48 2.27
CA ALA A 285 20.42 17.33 1.64
C ALA A 285 21.37 16.13 1.61
N TYR A 286 22.63 16.34 1.20
CA TYR A 286 23.63 15.27 1.20
C TYR A 286 23.87 14.70 2.60
N GLN A 287 24.05 15.58 3.61
CA GLN A 287 24.24 15.16 4.99
C GLN A 287 23.04 14.38 5.52
N LEU A 288 21.82 14.87 5.30
CA LEU A 288 20.59 14.26 5.81
C LEU A 288 20.29 12.93 5.14
N VAL A 289 20.36 12.88 3.81
CA VAL A 289 20.14 11.65 3.02
C VAL A 289 21.10 10.55 3.48
N SER A 290 22.35 10.88 3.85
CA SER A 290 23.28 9.90 4.41
C SER A 290 22.85 9.30 5.75
N GLN A 291 21.94 9.92 6.51
CA GLN A 291 21.49 9.43 7.82
C GLN A 291 20.16 8.68 7.74
N VAL A 292 19.24 9.11 6.87
CA VAL A 292 17.84 8.66 6.91
C VAL A 292 17.35 7.94 5.67
N ALA A 293 18.08 8.00 4.56
CA ALA A 293 17.66 7.33 3.33
C ALA A 293 17.94 5.83 3.41
N VAL A 294 17.10 5.04 2.72
CA VAL A 294 17.26 3.59 2.57
C VAL A 294 17.57 3.31 1.11
N ALA A 295 18.52 2.44 0.83
CA ALA A 295 18.83 1.98 -0.52
C ALA A 295 18.50 0.49 -0.67
N ARG A 296 18.02 0.10 -1.85
CA ARG A 296 17.81 -1.30 -2.22
C ARG A 296 18.48 -1.60 -3.55
N VAL A 297 19.06 -2.79 -3.67
CA VAL A 297 19.47 -3.34 -4.95
C VAL A 297 18.22 -3.92 -5.59
N ALA A 298 17.75 -3.31 -6.68
CA ALA A 298 16.54 -3.75 -7.39
C ALA A 298 16.87 -5.02 -8.19
N ASN A 299 17.79 -4.91 -9.16
CA ASN A 299 18.40 -6.04 -9.83
C ASN A 299 19.93 -5.95 -9.85
N MET A 300 20.58 -7.11 -9.96
CA MET A 300 22.01 -7.24 -10.19
C MET A 300 22.32 -8.29 -11.27
N VAL A 301 21.43 -8.45 -12.26
CA VAL A 301 21.51 -9.51 -13.28
C VAL A 301 21.48 -8.98 -14.70
N ASP A 302 20.77 -7.88 -14.92
CA ASP A 302 20.58 -7.27 -16.24
C ASP A 302 21.83 -6.62 -16.81
N PRO A 303 21.85 -6.28 -18.12
CA PRO A 303 22.97 -5.57 -18.74
C PRO A 303 23.47 -4.35 -17.97
N LEU A 304 22.59 -3.65 -17.25
CA LEU A 304 22.93 -2.67 -16.22
C LEU A 304 22.20 -3.03 -14.91
N TYR A 305 22.87 -2.87 -13.77
CA TYR A 305 22.24 -3.11 -12.46
C TYR A 305 21.43 -1.90 -12.03
N THR A 306 20.39 -2.12 -11.23
CA THR A 306 19.53 -1.03 -10.72
C THR A 306 19.58 -0.94 -9.20
N VAL A 307 19.74 0.28 -8.68
CA VAL A 307 19.62 0.61 -7.25
C VAL A 307 18.53 1.65 -7.06
N VAL A 308 17.68 1.44 -6.06
CA VAL A 308 16.63 2.40 -5.66
C VAL A 308 17.00 3.06 -4.35
N ALA A 309 17.22 4.37 -4.36
CA ALA A 309 17.41 5.18 -3.15
C ALA A 309 16.06 5.79 -2.71
N LYS A 310 15.76 5.74 -1.41
CA LYS A 310 14.47 6.14 -0.83
C LYS A 310 14.64 7.14 0.31
N PHE A 311 13.97 8.28 0.22
CA PHE A 311 13.93 9.30 1.25
C PHE A 311 12.55 9.33 1.96
N PRO A 312 12.48 9.20 3.29
CA PRO A 312 11.21 9.25 4.02
C PRO A 312 10.58 10.64 3.96
N LYS A 313 9.34 10.72 3.48
CA LYS A 313 8.60 11.98 3.30
C LYS A 313 8.37 12.74 4.60
N ARG A 314 8.35 12.06 5.75
CA ARG A 314 8.23 12.70 7.08
C ARG A 314 9.33 13.71 7.40
N PHE A 315 10.45 13.68 6.67
CA PHE A 315 11.54 14.65 6.82
C PHE A 315 11.52 15.78 5.78
N LEU A 316 10.51 15.82 4.91
CA LEU A 316 10.34 16.93 3.98
C LEU A 316 9.85 18.18 4.73
N PRO A 317 10.33 19.37 4.36
CA PRO A 317 9.83 20.60 4.95
C PRO A 317 8.35 20.77 4.60
N ALA A 318 7.61 21.39 5.53
CA ALA A 318 6.25 21.85 5.25
C ALA A 318 6.27 22.75 4.00
N ARG A 319 5.44 22.44 2.99
CA ARG A 319 5.43 23.14 1.70
C ARG A 319 5.26 24.65 1.89
N ALA A 320 6.33 25.42 1.70
CA ALA A 320 6.30 26.88 1.70
C ALA A 320 5.70 27.37 0.37
N GLY A 321 4.44 27.79 0.39
CA GLY A 321 3.77 28.28 -0.83
C GLY A 321 2.24 28.26 -0.80
N ALA A 322 1.61 27.59 0.16
CA ALA A 322 0.21 27.85 0.47
C ALA A 322 0.11 29.11 1.34
N ALA A 323 0.22 30.30 0.72
CA ALA A 323 -0.48 31.44 1.30
C ALA A 323 -1.97 31.05 1.37
N PRO A 324 -2.69 31.37 2.46
CA PRO A 324 -4.12 31.11 2.53
C PRO A 324 -4.80 32.04 1.52
N GLY A 325 -4.93 31.56 0.28
CA GLY A 325 -5.88 32.11 -0.66
C GLY A 325 -7.24 32.07 0.02
N GLY A 326 -7.85 33.24 0.20
CA GLY A 326 -9.14 33.41 0.82
C GLY A 326 -10.18 32.51 0.16
N GLY A 327 -10.40 31.38 0.80
CA GLY A 327 -11.31 30.32 0.44
C GLY A 327 -11.03 29.21 1.44
N ALA A 328 -12.00 28.88 2.29
CA ALA A 328 -11.86 27.89 3.35
C ALA A 328 -11.53 26.51 2.74
N SER A 329 -10.25 26.25 2.48
CA SER A 329 -9.69 24.93 2.19
C SER A 329 -9.26 24.36 3.53
N ALA A 330 -9.93 23.29 3.97
CA ALA A 330 -9.67 22.66 5.25
C ALA A 330 -8.22 22.15 5.29
N SER A 331 -7.47 22.52 6.32
CA SER A 331 -6.10 22.06 6.59
C SER A 331 -6.01 20.53 6.55
N PRO A 332 -4.96 19.92 5.99
CA PRO A 332 -4.87 18.46 5.82
C PRO A 332 -4.98 17.68 7.13
N GLY A 333 -5.22 16.37 7.02
CA GLY A 333 -5.17 15.45 8.16
C GLY A 333 -3.78 15.44 8.78
N VAL A 334 -3.71 15.42 10.11
CA VAL A 334 -2.45 15.45 10.86
C VAL A 334 -2.38 14.37 11.93
N ARG A 335 -1.19 13.83 12.20
CA ARG A 335 -0.92 12.93 13.34
C ARG A 335 -0.38 13.77 14.50
N LEU A 336 -1.10 13.80 15.62
CA LEU A 336 -0.70 14.61 16.78
C LEU A 336 0.59 14.10 17.43
N GLY A 337 0.85 12.79 17.38
CA GLY A 337 2.08 12.19 17.92
C GLY A 337 3.36 12.56 17.16
N ASP A 338 3.24 13.09 15.94
CA ASP A 338 4.38 13.34 15.04
C ASP A 338 4.80 14.83 15.02
N MET A 339 4.16 15.69 15.82
CA MET A 339 4.38 17.14 15.80
C MET A 339 4.72 17.73 17.18
N PRO A 340 5.48 18.84 17.24
CA PRO A 340 5.68 19.56 18.49
C PRO A 340 4.38 20.24 18.96
N TRP A 341 4.23 20.43 20.28
CA TRP A 341 3.01 21.00 20.86
C TRP A 341 2.66 22.40 20.32
N THR A 342 3.67 23.18 19.92
CA THR A 342 3.48 24.50 19.28
C THR A 342 2.80 24.44 17.92
N GLU A 343 2.87 23.31 17.22
CA GLU A 343 2.09 23.07 16.01
C GLU A 343 0.70 22.50 16.35
N ALA A 344 0.62 21.65 17.38
CA ALA A 344 -0.64 21.12 17.89
C ALA A 344 -1.62 22.25 18.27
N GLU A 345 -1.13 23.32 18.91
CA GLU A 345 -1.91 24.52 19.27
C GLU A 345 -2.63 25.14 18.06
N ARG A 346 -2.05 25.06 16.86
CA ARG A 346 -2.62 25.65 15.64
C ARG A 346 -3.66 24.77 14.96
N VAL A 347 -3.59 23.44 15.17
CA VAL A 347 -4.46 22.47 14.51
C VAL A 347 -5.64 22.04 15.37
N LEU A 348 -5.51 22.14 16.70
CA LEU A 348 -6.56 21.83 17.67
C LEU A 348 -7.55 22.99 17.77
N THR A 349 -8.42 23.12 16.77
CA THR A 349 -9.47 24.15 16.72
C THR A 349 -10.84 23.57 17.07
N THR A 350 -11.83 24.42 17.37
CA THR A 350 -13.18 23.99 17.77
C THR A 350 -13.95 23.23 16.68
N ASP A 351 -13.61 23.48 15.42
CA ASP A 351 -14.14 22.82 14.22
C ASP A 351 -13.39 21.53 13.86
N ARG A 352 -12.19 21.31 14.41
CA ARG A 352 -11.40 20.10 14.14
C ARG A 352 -12.06 18.87 14.74
N VAL A 353 -12.22 17.82 13.92
CA VAL A 353 -12.54 16.47 14.41
C VAL A 353 -11.25 15.79 14.85
N VAL A 354 -11.24 15.32 16.10
CA VAL A 354 -10.15 14.51 16.67
C VAL A 354 -10.54 13.04 16.58
N VAL A 355 -9.63 12.20 16.10
CA VAL A 355 -9.87 10.76 15.91
C VAL A 355 -8.97 9.97 16.86
N LEU A 356 -9.56 9.04 17.61
CA LEU A 356 -8.86 8.07 18.46
C LEU A 356 -9.02 6.66 17.87
N PRO A 357 -7.98 6.07 17.26
CA PRO A 357 -8.01 4.67 16.89
C PRO A 357 -8.05 3.79 18.14
N LEU A 358 -8.96 2.82 18.16
CA LEU A 358 -9.11 1.84 19.23
C LEU A 358 -9.11 0.44 18.62
N GLY A 359 -7.99 -0.27 18.81
CA GLY A 359 -7.81 -1.64 18.35
C GLY A 359 -6.85 -2.38 19.26
N ALA A 360 -7.25 -3.55 19.75
CA ALA A 360 -6.46 -4.33 20.68
C ALA A 360 -5.08 -4.70 20.10
N GLY A 361 -4.00 -4.34 20.82
CA GLY A 361 -2.65 -4.80 20.49
C GLY A 361 -2.39 -6.25 20.91
N VAL A 362 -3.19 -6.76 21.85
CA VAL A 362 -3.10 -8.12 22.38
C VAL A 362 -4.48 -8.71 22.74
N LYS A 363 -5.16 -9.31 21.76
CA LYS A 363 -6.44 -10.03 21.90
C LYS A 363 -6.41 -11.29 21.02
N GLU A 364 -6.98 -12.38 21.49
CA GLU A 364 -7.08 -13.63 20.73
C GLU A 364 -7.93 -13.49 19.45
N HIS A 365 -7.49 -14.16 18.36
CA HIS A 365 -8.16 -14.23 17.04
C HIS A 365 -7.84 -15.54 16.29
N GLY A 366 -8.01 -16.67 16.95
CA GLY A 366 -7.67 -17.98 16.43
C GLY A 366 -6.16 -18.22 16.30
N PRO A 367 -5.77 -19.40 15.80
CA PRO A 367 -4.36 -19.77 15.62
C PRO A 367 -3.69 -19.15 14.38
N HIS A 368 -4.45 -18.56 13.46
CA HIS A 368 -3.98 -18.03 12.17
C HIS A 368 -3.73 -16.51 12.17
N LEU A 369 -4.45 -15.73 12.98
CA LEU A 369 -4.24 -14.28 13.07
C LEU A 369 -3.31 -13.92 14.25
N PRO A 370 -2.59 -12.78 14.19
CA PRO A 370 -1.77 -12.31 15.29
C PRO A 370 -2.63 -11.76 16.44
N LEU A 371 -2.07 -11.71 17.66
CA LEU A 371 -2.75 -11.06 18.80
C LEU A 371 -3.03 -9.56 18.56
N SER A 372 -2.30 -8.93 17.65
CA SER A 372 -2.44 -7.52 17.28
C SER A 372 -3.38 -7.28 16.09
N ASN A 373 -4.24 -8.25 15.74
CA ASN A 373 -5.18 -8.17 14.62
C ASN A 373 -6.00 -6.86 14.61
N ASP A 374 -6.65 -6.54 15.73
CA ASP A 374 -7.45 -5.32 15.87
C ASP A 374 -6.60 -4.04 15.73
N GLN A 375 -5.35 -4.06 16.19
CA GLN A 375 -4.43 -2.93 16.01
C GLN A 375 -4.10 -2.72 14.53
N ILE A 376 -3.86 -3.81 13.77
CA ILE A 376 -3.61 -3.75 12.33
C ILE A 376 -4.81 -3.13 11.60
N LEU A 377 -6.03 -3.56 11.93
CA LEU A 377 -7.28 -2.97 11.43
C LEU A 377 -7.36 -1.46 11.72
N ALA A 378 -7.23 -1.09 13.00
CA ALA A 378 -7.36 0.29 13.43
C ALA A 378 -6.31 1.22 12.78
N GLU A 379 -5.06 0.77 12.64
CA GLU A 379 -3.98 1.53 12.01
C GLU A 379 -4.18 1.71 10.51
N TYR A 380 -4.62 0.65 9.81
CA TYR A 380 -4.92 0.70 8.40
C TYR A 380 -6.06 1.69 8.11
N GLU A 381 -7.18 1.55 8.79
CA GLU A 381 -8.35 2.43 8.63
C GLU A 381 -8.04 3.88 9.02
N ALA A 382 -7.27 4.08 10.10
CA ALA A 382 -6.82 5.40 10.51
C ALA A 382 -5.91 6.07 9.47
N ALA A 383 -5.01 5.32 8.82
CA ALA A 383 -4.17 5.84 7.75
C ALA A 383 -5.01 6.28 6.53
N ARG A 384 -6.03 5.49 6.17
CA ARG A 384 -6.97 5.81 5.09
C ARG A 384 -7.80 7.06 5.39
N LEU A 385 -8.32 7.16 6.62
CA LEU A 385 -9.05 8.34 7.09
C LEU A 385 -8.18 9.60 7.08
N LEU A 386 -6.95 9.50 7.60
CA LEU A 386 -5.99 10.60 7.63
C LEU A 386 -5.65 11.13 6.24
N ALA A 387 -5.46 10.22 5.26
CA ALA A 387 -5.17 10.59 3.88
C ALA A 387 -6.35 11.29 3.20
N ALA A 388 -7.57 11.00 3.63
CA ALA A 388 -8.80 11.45 2.97
C ALA A 388 -9.49 12.64 3.64
N ARG A 389 -9.21 12.94 4.91
CA ARG A 389 -9.95 13.95 5.70
C ARG A 389 -9.05 14.84 6.57
N PRO A 390 -9.48 16.09 6.81
CA PRO A 390 -8.75 17.07 7.62
C PRO A 390 -8.86 16.82 9.13
N VAL A 391 -8.62 15.59 9.60
CA VAL A 391 -8.76 15.21 11.02
C VAL A 391 -7.45 15.37 11.80
N ALA A 392 -7.54 15.47 13.13
CA ALA A 392 -6.38 15.33 14.02
C ALA A 392 -6.38 13.92 14.63
N LEU A 393 -5.42 13.09 14.22
CA LEU A 393 -5.33 11.69 14.61
C LEU A 393 -4.45 11.52 15.86
N LEU A 394 -5.01 10.93 16.91
CA LEU A 394 -4.29 10.53 18.11
C LEU A 394 -3.55 9.20 17.90
N PRO A 395 -2.51 8.88 18.71
CA PRO A 395 -1.95 7.54 18.78
C PRO A 395 -3.03 6.49 19.09
N ALA A 396 -2.88 5.29 18.55
CA ALA A 396 -3.82 4.20 18.77
C ALA A 396 -3.87 3.79 20.26
N LEU A 397 -5.08 3.62 20.79
CA LEU A 397 -5.32 3.03 22.09
C LEU A 397 -5.36 1.51 21.93
N THR A 398 -4.30 0.83 22.38
CA THR A 398 -4.09 -0.61 22.13
C THR A 398 -4.59 -1.52 23.25
N TYR A 399 -5.11 -0.96 24.33
CA TYR A 399 -5.76 -1.70 25.41
C TYR A 399 -7.22 -1.28 25.53
N GLY A 400 -8.11 -2.25 25.77
CA GLY A 400 -9.53 -1.99 25.82
C GLY A 400 -10.36 -3.06 26.52
N HIS A 401 -11.68 -2.96 26.41
CA HIS A 401 -12.63 -3.85 27.08
C HIS A 401 -13.03 -5.04 26.18
N TYR A 402 -12.40 -6.20 26.42
CA TYR A 402 -12.56 -7.42 25.62
C TYR A 402 -12.82 -8.66 26.51
N PRO A 403 -13.85 -8.64 27.38
CA PRO A 403 -14.07 -9.67 28.39
C PRO A 403 -14.41 -11.04 27.81
N ALA A 404 -14.81 -11.11 26.53
CA ALA A 404 -15.19 -12.35 25.87
C ALA A 404 -14.02 -13.31 25.60
N PHE A 405 -12.78 -12.81 25.64
CA PHE A 405 -11.60 -13.55 25.16
C PHE A 405 -10.54 -13.79 26.26
N VAL A 406 -10.88 -13.54 27.53
CA VAL A 406 -9.92 -13.59 28.66
C VAL A 406 -9.46 -15.00 29.03
N GLU A 407 -10.13 -16.05 28.53
CA GLU A 407 -9.70 -17.45 28.71
C GLU A 407 -8.55 -17.85 27.77
N TYR A 408 -8.23 -17.00 26.80
CA TYR A 408 -7.20 -17.26 25.80
C TYR A 408 -5.90 -16.54 26.17
N PRO A 409 -4.76 -17.28 26.26
CA PRO A 409 -3.47 -16.69 26.61
C PRO A 409 -3.06 -15.56 25.67
N GLY A 410 -2.58 -14.47 26.26
CA GLY A 410 -2.17 -13.27 25.52
C GLY A 410 -3.25 -12.18 25.47
N THR A 411 -4.54 -12.52 25.64
CA THR A 411 -5.59 -11.51 25.72
C THR A 411 -5.44 -10.65 26.97
N VAL A 412 -5.39 -9.33 26.80
CA VAL A 412 -5.49 -8.36 27.89
C VAL A 412 -6.80 -7.59 27.76
N SER A 413 -7.66 -7.67 28.78
CA SER A 413 -8.91 -6.91 28.85
C SER A 413 -8.92 -5.99 30.06
N LEU A 414 -9.29 -4.74 29.83
CA LEU A 414 -9.60 -3.78 30.87
C LEU A 414 -11.04 -3.94 31.36
N SER A 415 -11.33 -3.39 32.54
CA SER A 415 -12.71 -3.30 33.03
C SER A 415 -13.52 -2.33 32.17
N PHE A 416 -14.85 -2.49 32.18
CA PHE A 416 -15.77 -1.56 31.52
C PHE A 416 -15.52 -0.11 31.94
N GLU A 417 -15.41 0.11 33.25
CA GLU A 417 -15.25 1.46 33.82
C GLU A 417 -13.88 2.06 33.46
N THR A 418 -12.83 1.25 33.45
CA THR A 418 -11.49 1.69 33.02
C THR A 418 -11.52 2.12 31.55
N GLN A 419 -12.14 1.34 30.66
CA GLN A 419 -12.23 1.70 29.24
C GLN A 419 -13.01 3.00 29.04
N LYS A 420 -14.16 3.14 29.71
CA LYS A 420 -14.96 4.37 29.67
C LYS A 420 -14.11 5.57 30.12
N ARG A 421 -13.45 5.46 31.28
CA ARG A 421 -12.62 6.54 31.84
C ARG A 421 -11.44 6.92 30.96
N LEU A 422 -10.73 5.94 30.38
CA LEU A 422 -9.62 6.22 29.45
C LEU A 422 -10.09 7.10 28.28
N VAL A 423 -11.18 6.71 27.62
CA VAL A 423 -11.72 7.47 26.47
C VAL A 423 -12.19 8.86 26.91
N VAL A 424 -12.91 8.96 28.02
CA VAL A 424 -13.39 10.24 28.56
C VAL A 424 -12.23 11.17 28.93
N GLU A 425 -11.21 10.67 29.65
CA GLU A 425 -10.06 11.47 30.08
C GLU A 425 -9.20 11.92 28.89
N ILE A 426 -9.01 11.07 27.88
CA ILE A 426 -8.34 11.45 26.62
C ILE A 426 -9.12 12.58 25.92
N CYS A 427 -10.44 12.41 25.74
CA CYS A 427 -11.26 13.41 25.06
C CYS A 427 -11.29 14.73 25.83
N ARG A 428 -11.49 14.69 27.16
CA ARG A 428 -11.47 15.88 28.02
C ARG A 428 -10.12 16.61 27.94
N SER A 429 -9.01 15.87 27.99
CA SER A 429 -7.66 16.45 27.95
C SER A 429 -7.42 17.21 26.65
N ILE A 430 -7.80 16.63 25.50
CA ILE A 430 -7.66 17.30 24.20
C ILE A 430 -8.68 18.45 24.04
N ALA A 431 -9.87 18.31 24.60
CA ALA A 431 -10.91 19.34 24.55
C ALA A 431 -10.48 20.63 25.26
N LEU A 432 -9.55 20.60 26.22
CA LEU A 432 -8.99 21.82 26.84
C LEU A 432 -8.39 22.79 25.81
N PHE A 433 -7.94 22.28 24.67
CA PHE A 433 -7.26 23.08 23.63
C PHE A 433 -8.16 23.54 22.49
N GLY A 434 -9.47 23.24 22.53
CA GLY A 434 -10.43 23.74 21.53
C GLY A 434 -11.40 22.70 20.98
N PRO A 435 -10.95 21.52 20.51
CA PRO A 435 -11.81 20.55 19.86
C PRO A 435 -13.01 20.13 20.71
N ARG A 436 -14.15 19.92 20.05
CA ARG A 436 -15.40 19.45 20.67
C ARG A 436 -16.00 18.23 19.97
N ARG A 437 -15.39 17.78 18.86
CA ARG A 437 -15.86 16.64 18.06
C ARG A 437 -14.81 15.54 18.09
N PHE A 438 -15.20 14.38 18.58
CA PHE A 438 -14.35 13.22 18.73
C PHE A 438 -14.94 12.02 18.01
N TYR A 439 -14.11 11.28 17.30
CA TYR A 439 -14.49 10.02 16.67
C TYR A 439 -13.58 8.91 17.19
N VAL A 440 -14.15 7.89 17.83
CA VAL A 440 -13.40 6.68 18.18
C VAL A 440 -13.54 5.69 17.03
N LEU A 441 -12.46 5.48 16.29
CA LEU A 441 -12.40 4.46 15.24
C LEU A 441 -12.28 3.12 15.95
N ASN A 442 -13.41 2.42 16.07
CA ASN A 442 -13.58 1.28 16.95
C ASN A 442 -13.69 -0.01 16.14
N THR A 443 -12.77 -0.95 16.41
CA THR A 443 -12.77 -2.26 15.72
C THR A 443 -13.52 -3.35 16.49
N GLY A 444 -13.89 -3.12 17.76
CA GLY A 444 -14.42 -4.15 18.65
C GLY A 444 -15.93 -4.06 18.93
N VAL A 445 -16.61 -5.21 18.99
CA VAL A 445 -18.03 -5.28 19.41
C VAL A 445 -18.19 -5.07 20.91
N SER A 446 -17.27 -5.62 21.73
CA SER A 446 -17.30 -5.53 23.20
C SER A 446 -17.02 -4.13 23.74
N THR A 447 -16.41 -3.25 22.94
CA THR A 447 -16.08 -1.87 23.29
C THR A 447 -17.25 -0.91 23.06
N ARG A 448 -18.31 -1.31 22.34
CA ARG A 448 -19.47 -0.43 22.08
C ARG A 448 -20.18 0.04 23.36
N PRO A 449 -20.51 -0.82 24.34
CA PRO A 449 -21.17 -0.36 25.57
C PRO A 449 -20.38 0.68 26.39
N PRO A 450 -19.06 0.50 26.68
CA PRO A 450 -18.31 1.54 27.39
C PRO A 450 -18.10 2.81 26.53
N LEU A 451 -17.99 2.70 25.21
CA LEU A 451 -17.93 3.86 24.32
C LEU A 451 -19.24 4.65 24.28
N GLN A 452 -20.38 3.97 24.28
CA GLN A 452 -21.70 4.60 24.39
C GLN A 452 -21.83 5.36 25.71
N ALA A 453 -21.45 4.74 26.83
CA ALA A 453 -21.46 5.39 28.13
C ALA A 453 -20.50 6.61 28.19
N ALA A 454 -19.33 6.52 27.54
CA ALA A 454 -18.41 7.64 27.40
C ALA A 454 -19.00 8.79 26.56
N ALA A 455 -19.67 8.48 25.44
CA ALA A 455 -20.33 9.47 24.59
C ALA A 455 -21.41 10.24 25.36
N GLU A 456 -22.23 9.53 26.14
CA GLU A 456 -23.30 10.12 26.95
C GLU A 456 -22.75 11.01 28.08
N GLU A 457 -21.62 10.63 28.68
CA GLU A 457 -20.94 11.43 29.70
C GLU A 457 -20.36 12.71 29.09
N LEU A 458 -19.60 12.59 27.99
CA LEU A 458 -19.00 13.71 27.27
C LEU A 458 -20.04 14.68 26.71
N ALA A 459 -21.20 14.18 26.27
CA ALA A 459 -22.28 15.00 25.74
C ALA A 459 -22.83 16.00 26.77
N ARG A 460 -22.83 15.65 28.07
CA ARG A 460 -23.24 16.57 29.16
C ARG A 460 -22.29 17.76 29.32
N GLU A 461 -21.07 17.63 28.79
CA GLU A 461 -20.02 18.66 28.83
C GLU A 461 -19.90 19.43 27.51
N GLY A 462 -20.81 19.21 26.55
CA GLY A 462 -20.75 19.86 25.24
C GLY A 462 -19.72 19.24 24.29
N ILE A 463 -19.22 18.03 24.59
CA ILE A 463 -18.33 17.27 23.73
C ILE A 463 -19.16 16.24 22.95
N LEU A 464 -19.11 16.29 21.62
CA LEU A 464 -19.75 15.31 20.76
C LEU A 464 -18.77 14.19 20.43
N MET A 465 -19.02 12.99 20.95
CA MET A 465 -18.26 11.79 20.58
C MET A 465 -19.16 10.82 19.79
N ARG A 466 -18.65 10.30 18.67
CA ARG A 466 -19.21 9.14 17.96
C ARG A 466 -18.15 8.06 17.84
N PHE A 467 -18.55 6.85 17.44
CA PHE A 467 -17.63 5.76 17.21
C PHE A 467 -18.13 4.84 16.10
N THR A 468 -17.21 4.12 15.47
CA THR A 468 -17.55 3.09 14.47
C THR A 468 -18.33 1.96 15.13
N ASP A 469 -19.51 1.61 14.61
CA ASP A 469 -20.16 0.34 14.98
C ASP A 469 -19.69 -0.75 14.01
N PRO A 470 -18.81 -1.68 14.46
CA PRO A 470 -18.29 -2.74 13.60
C PRO A 470 -19.37 -3.72 13.12
N LEU A 471 -20.58 -3.73 13.70
CA LEU A 471 -21.69 -4.54 13.21
C LEU A 471 -22.45 -3.91 12.03
N LEU A 472 -22.22 -2.62 11.77
CA LEU A 472 -22.94 -1.87 10.73
C LEU A 472 -22.01 -1.38 9.62
N ALA A 473 -20.76 -1.04 9.95
CA ALA A 473 -19.78 -0.61 8.97
C ALA A 473 -19.52 -1.70 7.93
N GLY A 474 -19.60 -1.38 6.63
CA GLY A 474 -19.37 -2.36 5.56
C GLY A 474 -20.39 -3.50 5.45
N LYS A 475 -21.46 -3.53 6.27
CA LYS A 475 -22.35 -4.70 6.41
C LYS A 475 -22.97 -5.21 5.10
N ALA A 476 -23.34 -4.30 4.19
CA ALA A 476 -23.89 -4.68 2.89
C ALA A 476 -22.86 -5.41 2.01
N ALA A 477 -21.60 -4.99 2.06
CA ALA A 477 -20.50 -5.65 1.34
C ALA A 477 -20.14 -6.99 1.99
N GLU A 478 -20.18 -7.07 3.33
CA GLU A 478 -20.05 -8.33 4.07
C GLU A 478 -21.12 -9.35 3.64
N ASP A 479 -22.40 -8.96 3.65
CA ASP A 479 -23.52 -9.83 3.26
C ASP A 479 -23.45 -10.29 1.80
N GLU A 480 -22.87 -9.48 0.93
CA GLU A 480 -22.68 -9.79 -0.49
C GLU A 480 -21.67 -10.92 -0.70
N VAL A 481 -20.59 -10.96 0.11
CA VAL A 481 -19.44 -11.83 -0.16
C VAL A 481 -19.26 -13.00 0.81
N ARG A 482 -19.90 -12.93 1.99
CA ARG A 482 -19.82 -13.95 3.03
C ARG A 482 -20.44 -15.27 2.59
N GLN A 483 -19.76 -16.37 2.87
CA GLN A 483 -20.19 -17.73 2.54
C GLN A 483 -20.52 -18.56 3.79
N GLU A 484 -19.85 -18.30 4.91
CA GLU A 484 -20.10 -18.97 6.17
C GLU A 484 -21.54 -18.71 6.64
N LYS A 485 -22.14 -19.73 7.24
CA LYS A 485 -23.53 -19.66 7.73
C LYS A 485 -23.64 -18.87 9.04
N TYR A 486 -22.59 -18.89 9.84
CA TYR A 486 -22.46 -18.19 11.10
C TYR A 486 -20.97 -17.87 11.29
N GLY A 487 -20.68 -16.68 11.82
CA GLY A 487 -19.34 -16.22 12.12
C GLY A 487 -19.42 -14.82 12.72
N THR A 488 -18.64 -14.55 13.75
CA THR A 488 -18.48 -13.17 14.27
C THR A 488 -17.10 -12.85 14.82
N HIS A 489 -16.14 -13.78 14.81
CA HIS A 489 -14.81 -13.57 15.42
C HIS A 489 -13.76 -14.53 14.86
N ALA A 490 -12.64 -13.99 14.40
CA ALA A 490 -11.58 -14.69 13.69
C ALA A 490 -12.10 -15.56 12.53
N ASP A 491 -13.17 -15.09 11.91
CA ASP A 491 -14.01 -15.81 10.97
C ASP A 491 -13.60 -15.53 9.52
N GLU A 492 -14.45 -15.89 8.56
CA GLU A 492 -14.22 -15.62 7.14
C GLU A 492 -13.97 -14.13 6.90
N VAL A 493 -14.79 -13.27 7.50
CA VAL A 493 -14.83 -11.82 7.25
C VAL A 493 -13.58 -11.16 7.82
N GLU A 494 -13.32 -11.34 9.12
CA GLU A 494 -12.19 -10.69 9.79
C GLU A 494 -10.86 -11.17 9.18
N THR A 495 -10.74 -12.47 8.89
CA THR A 495 -9.54 -13.03 8.27
C THR A 495 -9.34 -12.49 6.85
N SER A 496 -10.42 -12.34 6.08
CA SER A 496 -10.35 -11.76 4.73
C SER A 496 -9.84 -10.33 4.77
N MET A 497 -10.34 -9.51 5.71
CA MET A 497 -9.88 -8.14 5.88
C MET A 497 -8.37 -8.08 6.17
N ILE A 498 -7.82 -8.94 7.03
CA ILE A 498 -6.36 -8.98 7.26
C ILE A 498 -5.59 -9.52 6.06
N LEU A 499 -6.11 -10.51 5.33
CA LEU A 499 -5.46 -10.96 4.09
C LEU A 499 -5.29 -9.81 3.11
N TYR A 500 -6.28 -8.91 3.03
CA TYR A 500 -6.20 -7.70 2.22
C TYR A 500 -5.13 -6.71 2.75
N MET A 501 -5.21 -6.34 4.03
CA MET A 501 -4.39 -5.26 4.60
C MET A 501 -2.95 -5.67 4.94
N ALA A 502 -2.77 -6.89 5.45
CA ALA A 502 -1.51 -7.38 5.99
C ALA A 502 -1.37 -8.91 5.80
N PRO A 503 -1.34 -9.42 4.55
CA PRO A 503 -1.34 -10.85 4.26
C PRO A 503 -0.18 -11.59 4.93
N ALA A 504 0.98 -10.93 5.08
CA ALA A 504 2.16 -11.51 5.72
C ALA A 504 1.98 -11.82 7.23
N SER A 505 0.97 -11.24 7.88
CA SER A 505 0.65 -11.55 9.28
C SER A 505 -0.28 -12.75 9.46
N VAL A 506 -0.93 -13.20 8.38
CA VAL A 506 -1.92 -14.29 8.41
C VAL A 506 -1.23 -15.62 8.14
N ARG A 507 -1.46 -16.58 9.02
CA ARG A 507 -1.00 -17.97 8.90
C ARG A 507 -2.15 -18.86 8.47
N MET A 508 -2.56 -18.74 7.20
CA MET A 508 -3.72 -19.46 6.66
C MET A 508 -3.60 -20.98 6.77
N GLU A 509 -2.39 -21.53 6.81
CA GLU A 509 -2.15 -22.96 7.07
C GLU A 509 -2.60 -23.42 8.46
N ARG A 510 -2.87 -22.49 9.37
CA ARG A 510 -3.40 -22.72 10.71
C ARG A 510 -4.89 -22.41 10.83
N ALA A 511 -5.52 -21.85 9.80
CA ALA A 511 -6.93 -21.48 9.85
C ALA A 511 -7.79 -22.74 10.05
N VAL A 512 -8.70 -22.68 11.02
CA VAL A 512 -9.59 -23.79 11.37
C VAL A 512 -11.01 -23.26 11.54
N ALA A 513 -11.98 -23.95 10.96
CA ALA A 513 -13.38 -23.67 11.23
C ALA A 513 -13.75 -24.14 12.63
N ASP A 514 -14.45 -23.31 13.40
CA ASP A 514 -14.88 -23.61 14.77
C ASP A 514 -16.18 -22.85 15.09
N GLY A 515 -16.99 -23.37 16.01
CA GLY A 515 -18.28 -22.77 16.38
C GLY A 515 -19.54 -23.55 15.96
N GLY A 516 -19.40 -24.84 15.61
CA GLY A 516 -20.47 -25.73 15.12
C GLY A 516 -21.77 -25.79 15.94
N VAL A 517 -21.72 -25.42 17.23
CA VAL A 517 -22.91 -25.33 18.10
C VAL A 517 -22.99 -23.94 18.71
N VAL A 518 -23.91 -23.12 18.21
CA VAL A 518 -24.13 -21.75 18.70
C VAL A 518 -24.74 -21.76 20.09
N ARG A 519 -23.97 -21.30 21.08
CA ARG A 519 -24.44 -20.96 22.42
C ARG A 519 -24.27 -19.47 22.69
N PRO A 520 -25.17 -18.85 23.49
CA PRO A 520 -25.00 -17.48 23.94
C PRO A 520 -23.85 -17.39 24.96
N GLY A 521 -23.27 -16.20 25.09
CA GLY A 521 -22.21 -15.92 26.07
C GLY A 521 -20.81 -15.80 25.45
N PRO A 522 -19.79 -15.52 26.27
CA PRO A 522 -18.41 -15.37 25.83
C PRO A 522 -17.82 -16.71 25.36
N LEU A 523 -16.68 -16.63 24.66
CA LEU A 523 -15.93 -17.80 24.21
C LEU A 523 -15.26 -18.50 25.39
N THR A 524 -15.20 -19.83 25.34
CA THR A 524 -14.53 -20.67 26.33
C THR A 524 -13.75 -21.79 25.67
N ARG A 525 -12.60 -22.12 26.27
CA ARG A 525 -11.79 -23.29 25.90
C ARG A 525 -12.11 -24.51 26.76
N ASP A 526 -12.95 -24.34 27.76
CA ASP A 526 -13.33 -25.42 28.68
C ASP A 526 -14.59 -26.13 28.16
N PRO A 527 -14.48 -27.39 27.72
CA PRO A 527 -15.64 -28.14 27.23
C PRO A 527 -16.71 -28.39 28.30
N GLN A 528 -16.40 -28.18 29.59
CA GLN A 528 -17.34 -28.36 30.70
C GLN A 528 -18.20 -27.11 30.95
N ARG A 529 -17.84 -25.95 30.41
CA ARG A 529 -18.57 -24.69 30.59
C ARG A 529 -19.72 -24.57 29.60
N THR A 530 -20.92 -24.96 30.07
CA THR A 530 -22.14 -24.96 29.24
C THR A 530 -22.85 -23.60 29.19
N ASP A 531 -22.47 -22.66 30.05
CA ASP A 531 -22.95 -21.27 30.12
C ASP A 531 -22.25 -20.32 29.12
N ARG A 532 -21.37 -20.86 28.28
CA ARG A 532 -20.49 -20.14 27.36
C ARG A 532 -20.44 -20.81 25.99
N HIS A 533 -19.91 -20.11 25.01
CA HIS A 533 -19.68 -20.64 23.67
C HIS A 533 -18.36 -21.41 23.63
N TYR A 534 -18.42 -22.73 23.49
CA TYR A 534 -17.21 -23.55 23.42
C TYR A 534 -16.50 -23.38 22.07
N SER A 535 -15.28 -22.88 22.10
CA SER A 535 -14.37 -22.76 20.95
C SER A 535 -12.94 -23.05 21.40
N PRO A 536 -12.43 -24.28 21.22
CA PRO A 536 -11.06 -24.61 21.62
C PRO A 536 -10.00 -23.86 20.81
N SER A 537 -10.31 -23.48 19.55
CA SER A 537 -9.41 -22.70 18.71
C SER A 537 -9.47 -21.19 19.01
N GLY A 538 -10.60 -20.73 19.55
CA GLY A 538 -10.94 -19.32 19.74
C GLY A 538 -11.60 -18.67 18.52
N VAL A 539 -11.67 -19.38 17.40
CA VAL A 539 -12.47 -18.99 16.23
C VAL A 539 -13.96 -19.16 16.50
N PHE A 540 -14.78 -18.26 15.98
CA PHE A 540 -16.21 -18.45 15.84
C PHE A 540 -16.64 -18.09 14.41
N GLY A 541 -16.62 -19.10 13.54
CA GLY A 541 -16.82 -19.00 12.09
C GLY A 541 -15.94 -19.95 11.29
N ASP A 542 -15.78 -19.70 10.00
CA ASP A 542 -14.93 -20.46 9.09
C ASP A 542 -13.92 -19.56 8.35
N PRO A 543 -12.75 -19.30 8.95
CA PRO A 543 -11.69 -18.53 8.32
C PRO A 543 -11.09 -19.22 7.09
N THR A 544 -11.34 -20.51 6.86
CA THR A 544 -10.78 -21.21 5.68
C THR A 544 -11.39 -20.71 4.37
N LEU A 545 -12.57 -20.09 4.44
CA LEU A 545 -13.28 -19.45 3.33
C LEU A 545 -12.74 -18.04 3.02
N ALA A 546 -11.81 -17.52 3.84
CA ALA A 546 -11.31 -16.17 3.69
C ALA A 546 -10.47 -15.98 2.43
N THR A 547 -10.64 -14.83 1.77
CA THR A 547 -9.88 -14.43 0.58
C THR A 547 -9.52 -12.95 0.61
N TRP A 548 -8.47 -12.60 -0.12
CA TRP A 548 -8.03 -11.21 -0.27
C TRP A 548 -9.12 -10.34 -0.92
N GLN A 549 -9.85 -10.84 -1.93
CA GLN A 549 -10.90 -10.06 -2.63
C GLN A 549 -12.08 -9.75 -1.72
N LYS A 550 -12.49 -10.72 -0.88
CA LYS A 550 -13.50 -10.47 0.16
C LYS A 550 -13.00 -9.37 1.09
N GLY A 551 -11.73 -9.45 1.48
CA GLY A 551 -11.06 -8.45 2.31
C GLY A 551 -11.08 -7.07 1.70
N GLU A 552 -10.66 -6.93 0.45
CA GLU A 552 -10.69 -5.66 -0.30
C GLU A 552 -12.10 -5.08 -0.29
N ARG A 553 -13.09 -5.88 -0.71
CA ARG A 553 -14.47 -5.42 -0.82
C ARG A 553 -15.04 -4.94 0.51
N ILE A 554 -14.80 -5.69 1.59
CA ILE A 554 -15.32 -5.39 2.93
C ILE A 554 -14.55 -4.20 3.53
N THR A 555 -13.22 -4.23 3.52
CA THR A 555 -12.38 -3.17 4.09
C THR A 555 -12.62 -1.83 3.40
N GLU A 556 -12.71 -1.78 2.06
CA GLU A 556 -13.04 -0.55 1.34
C GLU A 556 -14.43 -0.01 1.72
N ALA A 557 -15.41 -0.89 1.92
CA ALA A 557 -16.74 -0.49 2.36
C ALA A 557 -16.75 0.02 3.81
N VAL A 558 -15.98 -0.60 4.71
CA VAL A 558 -15.80 -0.14 6.10
C VAL A 558 -15.14 1.24 6.13
N VAL A 559 -14.05 1.43 5.38
CA VAL A 559 -13.38 2.73 5.24
C VAL A 559 -14.37 3.79 4.71
N ALA A 560 -15.15 3.46 3.67
CA ALA A 560 -16.16 4.38 3.15
C ALA A 560 -17.23 4.76 4.20
N SER A 561 -17.68 3.80 5.01
CA SER A 561 -18.58 4.07 6.15
C SER A 561 -17.95 5.00 7.18
N ILE A 562 -16.69 4.76 7.57
CA ILE A 562 -15.95 5.60 8.52
C ILE A 562 -15.81 7.03 7.99
N LEU A 563 -15.44 7.21 6.71
CA LEU A 563 -15.33 8.52 6.09
C LEU A 563 -16.66 9.28 6.15
N LYS A 564 -17.78 8.59 5.82
CA LYS A 564 -19.12 9.16 5.87
C LYS A 564 -19.53 9.55 7.29
N ASP A 565 -19.22 8.72 8.28
CA ASP A 565 -19.54 9.00 9.68
C ASP A 565 -18.77 10.21 10.21
N VAL A 566 -17.49 10.33 9.85
CA VAL A 566 -16.64 11.48 10.22
C VAL A 566 -17.15 12.76 9.56
N ASP A 567 -17.55 12.71 8.30
CA ASP A 567 -18.15 13.86 7.61
C ASP A 567 -19.47 14.29 8.29
N ALA A 568 -20.31 13.31 8.63
CA ALA A 568 -21.55 13.56 9.36
C ALA A 568 -21.32 14.09 10.78
N LEU A 569 -20.23 13.69 11.44
CA LEU A 569 -19.82 14.22 12.74
C LEU A 569 -19.35 15.67 12.63
N ALA A 570 -18.53 15.99 11.63
CA ALA A 570 -18.02 17.34 11.39
C ALA A 570 -19.16 18.36 11.21
N ALA A 571 -20.24 17.96 10.52
CA ALA A 571 -21.41 18.80 10.30
C ALA A 571 -22.43 18.81 11.45
N ALA A 572 -22.32 17.89 12.42
CA ALA A 572 -23.31 17.75 13.48
C ALA A 572 -23.27 18.92 14.48
N PRO A 573 -24.44 19.34 15.02
CA PRO A 573 -24.51 20.33 16.08
C PRO A 573 -23.88 19.78 17.37
N LEU A 574 -23.21 20.65 18.12
CA LEU A 574 -22.64 20.28 19.42
C LEU A 574 -23.76 20.14 20.48
N PRO A 575 -23.64 19.20 21.43
CA PRO A 575 -24.53 19.09 22.58
C PRO A 575 -24.57 20.37 23.42
N ALA A 576 -25.70 20.62 24.07
CA ALA A 576 -25.82 21.69 25.05
C ALA A 576 -25.08 21.29 26.34
N GLY A 577 -23.92 21.91 26.58
CA GLY A 577 -23.12 21.70 27.77
C GLY A 577 -21.89 22.61 27.77
N SER A 578 -21.33 22.88 28.95
CA SER A 578 -20.08 23.62 29.11
C SER A 578 -19.05 22.73 29.76
N LEU A 579 -17.85 22.63 29.19
CA LEU A 579 -16.72 22.06 29.94
C LEU A 579 -16.50 22.89 31.20
N HIS A 580 -16.55 22.25 32.35
CA HIS A 580 -16.06 22.86 33.59
C HIS A 580 -14.54 22.81 33.57
N PRO A 581 -13.83 23.96 33.71
CA PRO A 581 -12.41 23.93 34.00
C PRO A 581 -12.18 23.17 35.30
N GLN A 582 -11.24 22.22 35.31
CA GLN A 582 -10.79 21.56 36.55
C GLN A 582 -9.99 22.51 37.43
#